data_AF-A0A530AGY1-F1
#
_entry.id   AF-A0A530AGY1-F1
#
_cell.length_a   1.000
_cell.length_b   1.000
_cell.length_c   1.000
_cell.angle_alpha   90.00
_cell.angle_beta   90.00
_cell.angle_gamma   90.00
#
_symmetry.space_group_name_H-M   'P 1'
#
loop_
_entity.id
_entity.type
_entity.pdbx_description
1 polymer ?
#
loop_
_entity_poly.entity_id
_entity_poly.type
_entity_poly.pdbx_seq_one_letter_code
_entity_poly.pdbx_strand_id
1 'polypeptide(L)' 'VDRRIKGAGDVGEHKTSMLQDLERGRPMEIDALVTAVQELGRLTGQPTPTIDSVLALVRRLAIERGCY' A
#
# COMPACT_ATOMS: atom_id res chain seq x y z
N VAL A 1 16.18 9.64 3.79
CA VAL A 1 14.92 8.85 3.80
C VAL A 1 14.20 9.03 5.13
N ASP A 2 14.95 9.07 6.23
CA ASP A 2 14.43 9.16 7.61
C ASP A 2 13.51 10.35 7.87
N ARG A 3 13.81 11.54 7.31
CA ARG A 3 12.93 12.72 7.43
C ARG A 3 11.53 12.45 6.86
N ARG A 4 11.43 11.71 5.75
CA ARG A 4 10.14 11.37 5.12
C ARG A 4 9.38 10.32 5.92
N ILE A 5 10.09 9.32 6.46
CA ILE A 5 9.50 8.31 7.34
C ILE A 5 8.94 8.96 8.60
N LYS A 6 9.70 9.87 9.22
CA LYS A 6 9.23 10.62 10.39
C LYS A 6 8.04 11.52 10.05
N GLY A 7 8.08 12.24 8.94
CA GLY A 7 6.96 13.07 8.48
C GLY A 7 5.68 12.26 8.25
N ALA A 8 5.77 11.00 7.83
CA ALA A 8 4.62 10.09 7.74
C ALA A 8 4.08 9.64 9.11
N GLY A 9 4.90 9.66 10.16
CA GLY A 9 4.43 9.47 11.54
C GLY A 9 3.79 10.73 12.14
N ASP A 10 4.28 11.91 11.74
CA ASP A 10 3.85 13.20 12.28
C ASP A 10 2.48 13.68 11.74
N VAL A 11 1.91 13.03 10.72
CA VAL A 11 0.60 13.40 10.14
C VAL A 11 -0.60 13.14 11.07
N GLY A 12 -0.42 12.50 12.23
CA GLY A 12 -1.48 12.37 13.24
C GLY A 12 -2.71 11.59 12.75
N GLU A 13 -3.91 11.90 13.28
CA GLU A 13 -5.18 11.27 12.88
C GLU A 13 -5.65 11.76 11.50
N HIS A 14 -4.93 11.37 10.46
CA HIS A 14 -5.31 11.63 9.08
C HIS A 14 -5.49 10.31 8.33
N LYS A 15 -6.69 10.11 7.75
CA LYS A 15 -6.95 8.96 6.90
C LYS A 15 -6.17 9.07 5.60
N THR A 16 -5.34 8.08 5.31
CA THR A 16 -4.64 7.98 4.03
C THR A 16 -5.63 7.87 2.86
N SER A 17 -5.20 8.26 1.66
CA SER A 17 -6.06 8.23 0.47
C SER A 17 -6.67 6.85 0.22
N MET A 18 -5.87 5.78 0.25
CA MET A 18 -6.39 4.42 0.04
C MET A 18 -7.40 3.98 1.12
N LEU A 19 -7.24 4.42 2.38
CA LEU A 19 -8.25 4.13 3.41
C LEU A 19 -9.56 4.85 3.10
N GLN A 20 -9.51 6.09 2.62
CA GLN A 20 -10.70 6.81 2.20
C GLN A 20 -11.36 6.15 0.97
N ASP A 21 -10.58 5.63 0.02
CA ASP A 21 -11.11 4.92 -1.14
C ASP A 21 -11.81 3.63 -0.72
N LEU A 22 -11.21 2.86 0.18
CA LEU A 22 -11.84 1.67 0.77
C LEU A 22 -13.17 2.01 1.45
N GLU A 23 -13.21 3.04 2.30
CA GLU A 23 -14.42 3.46 3.01
C GLU A 23 -15.52 3.96 2.07
N ARG A 24 -15.14 4.50 0.90
CA ARG A 24 -16.06 5.01 -0.12
C ARG A 24 -16.41 4.00 -1.21
N GLY A 25 -15.88 2.77 -1.15
CA GLY A 25 -16.13 1.76 -2.17
C GLY A 25 -15.48 2.08 -3.52
N ARG A 26 -14.36 2.81 -3.54
CA ARG A 26 -13.64 3.21 -4.76
C ARG A 26 -12.46 2.28 -5.01
N PRO A 27 -12.03 2.11 -6.28
CA PRO A 27 -10.79 1.41 -6.59
C PRO A 27 -9.60 2.01 -5.85
N MET A 28 -8.80 1.17 -5.19
CA MET A 28 -7.59 1.57 -4.48
C MET A 28 -6.35 1.47 -5.37
N GLU A 29 -5.36 2.33 -5.13
CA GLU A 29 -4.10 2.40 -5.89
C GLU A 29 -3.08 1.29 -5.52
N ILE A 30 -3.54 0.05 -5.30
CA ILE A 30 -2.71 -1.07 -4.83
C ILE A 30 -1.57 -1.39 -5.80
N ASP A 31 -1.86 -1.44 -7.10
CA ASP A 31 -0.85 -1.80 -8.09
C ASP A 31 0.17 -0.69 -8.30
N ALA A 32 -0.29 0.56 -8.32
CA ALA A 32 0.60 1.72 -8.49
C ALA A 32 1.52 1.94 -7.29
N LEU A 33 1.09 1.58 -6.07
CA LEU A 33 1.84 1.87 -4.84
C LEU A 33 2.55 0.64 -4.26
N VAL A 34 1.86 -0.48 -4.09
CA VAL A 34 2.39 -1.66 -3.36
C VAL A 34 3.03 -2.65 -4.32
N THR A 35 2.35 -3.00 -5.42
CA THR A 35 2.90 -3.90 -6.44
C THR A 35 4.18 -3.33 -7.05
N ALA A 36 4.20 -2.02 -7.34
CA ALA A 36 5.40 -1.34 -7.84
C ALA A 36 6.65 -1.54 -6.95
N VAL A 37 6.50 -1.52 -5.62
CA VAL A 37 7.64 -1.74 -4.71
C VAL A 37 8.12 -3.20 -4.74
N GLN A 38 7.21 -4.17 -4.82
CA GLN A 38 7.57 -5.58 -5.02
C GLN A 38 8.33 -5.79 -6.33
N GLU A 39 7.86 -5.16 -7.42
CA GLU A 39 8.52 -5.24 -8.73
C GLU A 39 9.93 -4.65 -8.69
N LEU A 40 10.11 -3.49 -8.05
CA LEU A 40 11.44 -2.91 -7.82
C LEU A 40 12.35 -3.83 -7.00
N GLY A 41 11.81 -4.50 -5.97
CA GLY A 41 12.54 -5.52 -5.20
C GLY A 41 13.04 -6.65 -6.10
N ARG A 42 12.17 -7.20 -6.96
CA ARG A 42 12.55 -8.25 -7.93
C ARG A 42 13.60 -7.77 -8.92
N LEU A 43 13.42 -6.58 -9.49
CA LEU A 43 14.35 -6.00 -10.49
C LEU A 43 15.74 -5.77 -9.91
N THR A 44 15.83 -5.42 -8.62
CA THR A 44 17.09 -5.14 -7.94
C THR A 44 17.67 -6.35 -7.20
N GLY A 45 16.99 -7.50 -7.23
CA GLY A 45 17.38 -8.69 -6.47
C GLY A 45 17.25 -8.53 -4.95
N GLN A 46 16.49 -7.53 -4.48
CA GLN A 46 16.28 -7.25 -3.06
C GLN A 46 14.98 -7.91 -2.57
N PRO A 47 15.04 -8.81 -1.57
CA PRO A 47 13.83 -9.41 -0.99
C PRO A 47 12.94 -8.36 -0.31
N THR A 48 11.62 -8.45 -0.52
CA THR A 48 10.61 -7.56 0.08
C THR A 48 9.51 -8.32 0.84
N PRO A 49 9.84 -9.21 1.80
CA PRO A 49 8.87 -10.14 2.40
C PRO A 49 7.68 -9.45 3.10
N THR A 50 7.92 -8.28 3.70
CA THR A 50 6.86 -7.48 4.32
C THR A 50 5.90 -6.90 3.27
N ILE A 51 6.44 -6.42 2.14
CA ILE A 51 5.62 -5.92 1.03
C ILE A 51 4.81 -7.07 0.42
N ASP A 52 5.41 -8.25 0.27
CA ASP A 52 4.72 -9.43 -0.27
C ASP A 52 3.50 -9.81 0.59
N SER A 53 3.68 -9.79 1.91
CA SER A 53 2.62 -10.08 2.87
C SER A 53 1.52 -9.00 2.84
N VAL A 54 1.90 -7.72 2.86
CA VAL A 54 0.95 -6.60 2.80
C VAL A 54 0.18 -6.59 1.48
N LEU A 55 0.85 -6.83 0.34
CA LEU A 55 0.24 -6.89 -0.98
C LEU A 55 -0.83 -7.99 -1.05
N ALA A 56 -0.53 -9.18 -0.54
CA ALA A 56 -1.47 -10.29 -0.51
C ALA A 56 -2.73 -9.94 0.31
N LEU A 57 -2.54 -9.35 1.49
CA LEU A 57 -3.64 -8.98 2.39
C LEU A 57 -4.50 -7.85 1.81
N VAL A 58 -3.89 -6.77 1.32
CA VAL A 58 -4.64 -5.62 0.81
C VAL A 58 -5.37 -5.94 -0.48
N ARG A 59 -4.78 -6.74 -1.37
CA ARG A 59 -5.45 -7.21 -2.60
C ARG A 59 -6.67 -8.07 -2.26
N ARG A 60 -6.52 -8.98 -1.29
CA ARG A 60 -7.64 -9.81 -0.83
C ARG A 60 -8.78 -8.95 -0.25
N LEU A 61 -8.45 -8.00 0.62
CA LEU A 61 -9.42 -7.06 1.18
C LEU A 61 -10.13 -6.24 0.10
N ALA A 62 -9.40 -5.73 -0.88
CA ALA A 62 -9.95 -4.95 -1.98
C ALA A 62 -10.97 -5.73 -2.80
N ILE A 63 -10.64 -6.98 -3.16
CA ILE A 63 -11.53 -7.88 -3.90
C ILE A 63 -12.82 -8.14 -3.10
N GLU A 64 -12.71 -8.47 -1.81
CA GLU A 64 -13.87 -8.72 -0.94
C GLU A 64 -14.78 -7.49 -0.78
N ARG A 65 -14.23 -6.29 -0.95
CA ARG A 65 -14.94 -5.02 -0.81
C ARG A 65 -15.32 -4.37 -2.15
N GLY A 66 -15.03 -5.01 -3.28
CA GLY A 66 -15.29 -4.44 -4.61
C GLY A 66 -14.48 -3.16 -4.89
N CYS A 67 -13.32 -3.00 -4.24
CA CYS A 67 -12.44 -1.84 -4.30
C CYS A 67 -11.12 -2.16 -5.03
N TYR A 68 -11.09 -3.26 -5.81
CA TYR A 68 -9.93 -3.66 -6.62
C TYR A 68 -10.13 -3.22 -8.06
#